data_AF-A0A6G0KYN9-F1
#
_entry.id   AF-A0A6G0KYN9-F1
#
_cell.length_a   1.000
_cell.length_b   1.000
_cell.length_c   1.000
_cell.angle_alpha   90.00
_cell.angle_beta   90.00
_cell.angle_gamma   90.00
#
_symmetry.space_group_name_H-M   'P 1'
#
loop_
_entity.id
_entity.type
_entity.pdbx_description
1 polymer ?
#
loop_
_entity_poly.entity_id
_entity_poly.type
_entity_poly.pdbx_seq_one_letter_code
_entity_poly.pdbx_strand_id
1 'polypeptide(L)'
;MATTTTKFRWFALKAENITATNAAGVPTTDPRTASAVCIRLRGSKTNQSGAPTTRVLARSGHPTLCPVFGALLLLRARGNLPVSIPAAVFTDNRGVPSCVSAARVTSSLRHAAQQLGESPHKYSAHSLRAGGATHMYKAGVDALTIQFHGRWASNTLKLYTRLCTESVASVKAKMVGGATRPSTLR
;
A
#
# COMPACT_ATOMS: atom_id res chain seq x y z
N MET A 1 -28.59 17.02 23.43
CA MET A 1 -27.38 16.57 22.71
C MET A 1 -27.77 16.20 21.30
N ALA A 2 -27.41 17.02 20.31
CA ALA A 2 -27.70 16.73 18.90
C ALA A 2 -26.75 15.64 18.40
N THR A 3 -27.25 14.42 18.22
CA THR A 3 -26.57 13.38 17.45
C THR A 3 -26.61 13.80 15.98
N THR A 4 -25.62 14.58 15.54
CA THR A 4 -25.41 14.85 14.12
C THR A 4 -25.17 13.53 13.42
N THR A 5 -26.17 13.02 12.70
CA THR A 5 -26.06 11.83 11.87
C THR A 5 -25.06 12.11 10.75
N THR A 6 -23.78 11.81 10.98
CA THR A 6 -22.74 11.97 9.95
C THR A 6 -23.03 11.03 8.78
N LYS A 7 -23.54 11.58 7.67
CA LYS A 7 -23.77 10.87 6.41
C LYS A 7 -22.46 10.23 5.94
N PHE A 8 -22.47 8.91 5.77
CA PHE A 8 -21.33 8.16 5.27
C PHE A 8 -20.95 8.65 3.86
N ARG A 9 -19.67 8.97 3.68
CA ARG A 9 -19.08 9.47 2.42
C ARG A 9 -18.19 8.39 1.82
N TRP A 10 -18.41 8.13 0.54
CA TRP A 10 -17.53 7.31 -0.25
C TRP A 10 -16.34 8.14 -0.74
N PHE A 11 -15.15 7.57 -0.58
CA PHE A 11 -13.90 8.18 -1.04
C PHE A 11 -13.29 7.30 -2.12
N ALA A 12 -12.87 7.92 -3.21
CA ALA A 12 -12.01 7.31 -4.21
C ALA A 12 -10.72 8.12 -4.31
N LEU A 13 -9.59 7.45 -4.49
CA LEU A 13 -8.34 8.12 -4.81
C LEU A 13 -8.46 8.73 -6.20
N LYS A 14 -8.38 10.05 -6.31
CA LYS A 14 -8.40 10.78 -7.58
C LYS A 14 -7.01 10.94 -8.15
N ALA A 15 -6.90 11.12 -9.47
CA ALA A 15 -5.60 11.28 -10.12
C ALA A 15 -4.86 12.55 -9.64
N GLU A 16 -5.59 13.65 -9.43
CA GLU A 16 -5.06 14.90 -8.82
C GLU A 16 -4.48 14.72 -7.40
N ASN A 17 -4.68 13.56 -6.77
CA ASN A 17 -4.15 13.26 -5.44
C ASN A 17 -2.88 12.39 -5.49
N ILE A 18 -2.34 12.13 -6.68
CA ILE A 18 -1.12 11.36 -6.90
C ILE A 18 -0.12 12.27 -7.61
N THR A 19 1.09 12.41 -7.05
CA THR A 19 2.14 13.23 -7.65
C THR A 19 3.47 12.53 -7.50
N ALA A 20 4.14 12.21 -8.61
CA ALA A 20 5.53 11.79 -8.59
C ALA A 20 6.42 13.02 -8.46
N THR A 21 7.49 12.92 -7.66
CA THR A 21 8.45 14.01 -7.42
C THR A 21 9.87 13.54 -7.68
N ASN A 22 10.74 14.46 -8.08
CA ASN A 22 12.17 14.22 -8.17
C ASN A 22 12.84 14.34 -6.79
N ALA A 23 14.17 14.19 -6.74
CA ALA A 23 14.94 14.27 -5.49
C ALA A 23 14.85 15.64 -4.79
N ALA A 24 14.56 16.72 -5.54
CA ALA A 24 14.34 18.06 -4.99
C ALA A 24 12.89 18.28 -4.51
N GLY A 25 12.03 17.27 -4.56
CA GLY A 25 10.62 17.38 -4.19
C GLY A 25 9.74 18.06 -5.26
N VAL A 26 10.28 18.35 -6.44
CA VAL A 26 9.55 18.99 -7.53
C VAL A 26 8.73 17.95 -8.29
N PRO A 27 7.44 18.22 -8.61
CA PRO A 27 6.63 17.33 -9.43
C PRO A 27 7.29 16.99 -10.77
N THR A 28 7.27 15.71 -11.15
CA THR A 28 7.85 15.25 -12.42
C THR A 28 7.05 14.07 -12.97
N THR A 29 7.01 13.97 -14.30
CA THR A 29 6.52 12.80 -15.02
C THR A 29 7.64 11.99 -15.66
N ASP A 30 8.89 12.46 -15.59
CA ASP A 30 10.06 11.77 -16.16
C ASP A 30 10.46 10.58 -15.27
N PRO A 31 10.32 9.33 -15.76
CA PRO A 31 10.65 8.14 -14.98
C PRO A 31 12.13 8.04 -14.60
N ARG A 32 13.03 8.78 -15.26
CA ARG A 32 14.47 8.78 -14.96
C ARG A 32 14.80 9.61 -13.74
N THR A 33 14.04 10.69 -13.51
CA THR A 33 14.30 11.64 -12.41
C THR A 33 13.36 11.45 -11.22
N ALA A 34 12.22 10.78 -11.42
CA ALA A 34 11.26 10.50 -10.35
C ALA A 34 11.87 9.62 -9.25
N SER A 35 11.86 10.14 -8.01
CA SER A 35 12.45 9.50 -6.82
C SER A 35 11.40 9.11 -5.77
N ALA A 36 10.22 9.73 -5.77
CA ALA A 36 9.14 9.41 -4.85
C ALA A 36 7.76 9.63 -5.50
N VAL A 37 6.73 9.07 -4.88
CA VAL A 37 5.33 9.38 -5.16
C VAL A 37 4.61 9.76 -3.88
N CYS A 38 3.93 10.90 -3.94
CA CYS A 38 3.05 11.42 -2.90
C CYS A 38 1.60 11.07 -3.24
N ILE A 39 0.91 10.41 -2.32
CA ILE A 39 -0.49 10.00 -2.43
C ILE A 39 -1.28 10.65 -1.30
N ARG A 40 -2.20 11.56 -1.64
CA ARG A 40 -3.04 12.26 -0.68
C ARG A 40 -4.40 11.58 -0.54
N LEU A 41 -4.61 10.91 0.59
CA LEU A 41 -5.87 10.26 0.93
C LEU A 41 -6.80 11.26 1.62
N ARG A 42 -7.82 11.73 0.89
CA ARG A 42 -8.79 12.73 1.38
C ARG A 42 -9.67 12.23 2.52
N GLY A 43 -9.90 10.92 2.60
CA GLY A 43 -10.70 10.28 3.63
C GLY A 43 -10.66 8.76 3.49
N SER A 44 -11.34 8.07 4.40
CA SER A 44 -11.49 6.61 4.37
C SER A 44 -12.68 6.16 5.20
N LYS A 45 -13.01 4.86 5.17
CA LYS A 45 -14.07 4.27 6.02
C LYS A 45 -13.98 4.71 7.49
N THR A 46 -12.76 4.79 8.03
CA THR A 46 -12.48 5.19 9.41
C THR A 46 -12.06 6.65 9.58
N ASN A 47 -11.99 7.43 8.49
CA ASN A 47 -11.66 8.85 8.50
C ASN A 47 -12.67 9.60 7.62
N GLN A 48 -13.92 9.68 8.11
CA GLN A 48 -15.05 10.22 7.36
C GLN A 48 -15.10 11.76 7.36
N SER A 49 -14.57 12.38 8.41
CA SER A 49 -14.57 13.84 8.63
C SER A 49 -13.23 14.40 9.11
N GLY A 50 -12.19 13.58 9.26
CA GLY A 50 -10.89 14.04 9.74
C GLY A 50 -9.95 14.52 8.63
N ALA A 51 -8.76 14.94 9.04
CA ALA A 51 -7.77 15.53 8.14
C ALA A 51 -7.30 14.54 7.06
N PRO A 52 -7.06 14.98 5.81
CA PRO A 52 -6.42 14.17 4.79
C PRO A 52 -5.05 13.65 5.24
N THR A 53 -4.70 12.44 4.83
CA THR A 53 -3.40 11.84 5.14
C THR A 53 -2.56 11.71 3.87
N THR A 54 -1.30 12.11 3.91
CA THR A 54 -0.36 11.91 2.81
C THR A 54 0.50 10.67 3.06
N ARG A 55 0.76 9.93 1.98
CA ARG A 55 1.71 8.81 1.95
C ARG A 55 2.77 9.10 0.91
N VAL A 56 4.03 8.97 1.30
CA VAL A 56 5.17 9.10 0.40
C VAL A 56 5.78 7.71 0.25
N LEU A 57 5.94 7.26 -0.99
CA LEU A 57 6.61 6.01 -1.32
C LEU A 57 7.84 6.33 -2.17
N ALA A 58 9.01 5.91 -1.71
CA ALA A 58 10.26 6.11 -2.42
C ALA A 58 10.43 5.11 -3.57
N ARG A 59 11.26 5.48 -4.55
CA ARG A 59 11.67 4.60 -5.63
C ARG A 59 12.43 3.41 -5.06
N SER A 60 11.91 2.20 -5.26
CA SER A 60 12.56 0.97 -4.78
C SER A 60 13.67 0.42 -5.68
N GLY A 61 13.78 0.89 -6.94
CA GLY A 61 14.69 0.34 -7.94
C GLY A 61 14.23 -0.99 -8.57
N HIS A 62 13.18 -1.63 -8.03
CA HIS A 62 12.66 -2.89 -8.58
C HIS A 62 11.95 -2.66 -9.93
N PRO A 63 12.19 -3.47 -10.98
CA PRO A 63 11.67 -3.21 -12.32
C PRO A 63 10.13 -3.17 -12.41
N THR A 64 9.44 -4.04 -11.66
CA THR A 64 7.97 -4.18 -11.73
C THR A 64 7.22 -3.77 -10.46
N LEU A 65 7.85 -3.83 -9.27
CA LEU A 65 7.24 -3.55 -7.97
C LEU A 65 7.54 -2.13 -7.46
N CYS A 66 8.14 -1.28 -8.28
CA CYS A 66 8.46 0.08 -7.87
C CYS A 66 7.19 0.95 -7.78
N PRO A 67 6.87 1.53 -6.61
CA PRO A 67 5.65 2.33 -6.45
C PRO A 67 5.68 3.61 -7.28
N VAL A 68 6.87 4.20 -7.47
CA VAL A 68 7.06 5.39 -8.32
C VAL A 68 6.77 5.05 -9.77
N PHE A 69 7.34 3.95 -10.29
CA PHE A 69 7.08 3.53 -11.66
C PHE A 69 5.62 3.12 -11.87
N GLY A 70 5.04 2.38 -10.92
CA GLY A 70 3.62 2.01 -10.96
C GLY A 70 2.69 3.23 -10.99
N ALA A 71 2.99 4.29 -10.24
CA ALA A 71 2.22 5.52 -10.27
C ALA A 71 2.35 6.25 -11.61
N LEU A 72 3.55 6.33 -12.18
CA LEU A 72 3.77 6.95 -13.50
C LEU A 72 3.04 6.17 -14.61
N LEU A 73 3.10 4.84 -14.58
CA LEU A 73 2.36 3.99 -15.53
C LEU A 73 0.85 4.17 -15.38
N LEU A 74 0.35 4.20 -14.14
CA LEU A 74 -1.06 4.47 -13.86
C LEU A 74 -1.48 5.80 -14.46
N LEU A 75 -0.75 6.89 -14.17
CA LEU A 75 -1.08 8.22 -14.68
C LEU A 75 -0.98 8.28 -16.22
N ARG A 76 0.01 7.63 -16.82
CA ARG A 76 0.15 7.53 -18.28
C ARG A 76 -1.01 6.78 -18.93
N ALA A 77 -1.46 5.68 -18.34
CA ALA A 77 -2.58 4.88 -18.84
C ALA A 77 -3.91 5.66 -18.86
N ARG A 78 -4.03 6.71 -18.04
CA ARG A 78 -5.21 7.60 -18.06
C ARG A 78 -5.28 8.46 -19.31
N GLY A 79 -4.16 8.72 -19.98
CA GLY A 79 -4.09 9.71 -21.05
C GLY A 79 -4.66 11.05 -20.62
N ASN A 80 -5.63 11.56 -21.39
CA ASN A 80 -6.22 12.89 -21.20
C ASN A 80 -7.48 12.91 -20.33
N LEU A 81 -7.79 11.82 -19.60
CA LEU A 81 -8.94 11.79 -18.72
C LEU A 81 -8.84 12.87 -17.61
N PRO A 82 -9.96 13.49 -17.19
CA PRO A 82 -9.94 14.51 -16.14
C PRO A 82 -9.22 14.05 -14.88
N VAL A 83 -8.44 14.93 -14.24
CA VAL A 83 -7.69 14.56 -13.03
C VAL A 83 -8.58 14.40 -11.79
N SER A 84 -9.80 14.94 -11.84
CA SER A 84 -10.78 14.97 -10.74
C SER A 84 -11.57 13.67 -10.55
N ILE A 85 -11.48 12.72 -11.49
CA ILE A 85 -12.13 11.40 -11.40
C ILE A 85 -11.18 10.36 -10.77
N PRO A 86 -11.68 9.18 -10.36
CA PRO A 86 -10.86 8.16 -9.71
C PRO A 86 -9.64 7.75 -10.55
N ALA A 87 -8.49 7.63 -9.91
CA ALA A 87 -7.19 7.30 -10.51
C ALA A 87 -7.18 5.94 -11.21
N ALA A 88 -8.03 5.01 -10.76
CA ALA A 88 -8.18 3.67 -11.35
C ALA A 88 -8.90 3.66 -12.72
N VAL A 89 -9.47 4.78 -13.16
CA VAL A 89 -10.06 4.91 -14.50
C VAL A 89 -8.95 5.14 -15.52
N PHE A 90 -9.01 4.49 -16.68
CA PHE A 90 -8.01 4.60 -17.75
C PHE A 90 -8.70 4.49 -19.12
N THR A 91 -8.01 4.84 -20.19
CA THR A 91 -8.53 4.66 -21.56
C THR A 91 -8.17 3.27 -22.05
N ASP A 92 -9.17 2.45 -22.38
CA ASP A 92 -8.93 1.09 -22.90
C ASP A 92 -8.46 1.09 -24.37
N ASN A 93 -8.15 -0.09 -24.90
CA ASN A 93 -7.63 -0.24 -26.27
C ASN A 93 -8.65 0.18 -27.35
N ARG A 94 -9.92 0.38 -26.99
CA ARG A 94 -10.99 0.88 -27.88
C ARG A 94 -11.20 2.38 -27.74
N GLY A 95 -10.38 3.07 -26.93
CA GLY A 95 -10.51 4.49 -26.68
C GLY A 95 -11.59 4.84 -25.65
N VAL A 96 -12.17 3.85 -24.94
CA VAL A 96 -13.30 4.06 -24.03
C VAL A 96 -12.81 4.08 -22.57
N PRO A 97 -13.34 4.97 -21.71
CA PRO A 97 -13.02 4.93 -20.29
C PRO A 97 -13.41 3.59 -19.66
N SER A 98 -12.43 2.94 -19.03
CA SER A 98 -12.58 1.70 -18.27
C SER A 98 -11.98 1.88 -16.87
N CYS A 99 -12.21 0.95 -15.95
CA CYS A 99 -11.74 1.05 -14.57
C CYS A 99 -11.07 -0.24 -14.08
N VAL A 100 -10.00 -0.09 -13.30
CA VAL A 100 -9.40 -1.20 -12.56
C VAL A 100 -10.24 -1.45 -11.31
N SER A 101 -11.17 -2.40 -11.39
CA SER A 101 -12.01 -2.82 -10.28
C SER A 101 -11.32 -3.84 -9.37
N ALA A 102 -11.77 -3.95 -8.12
CA ALA A 102 -11.29 -4.99 -7.20
C ALA A 102 -11.54 -6.40 -7.74
N ALA A 103 -12.62 -6.61 -8.50
CA ALA A 103 -12.92 -7.88 -9.16
C ALA A 103 -11.88 -8.21 -10.26
N ARG A 104 -11.47 -7.21 -11.05
CA ARG A 104 -10.42 -7.37 -12.06
C ARG A 104 -9.07 -7.71 -11.43
N VAL A 105 -8.68 -6.99 -10.37
CA VAL A 105 -7.46 -7.29 -9.61
C VAL A 105 -7.51 -8.70 -9.02
N THR A 106 -8.63 -9.07 -8.41
CA THR A 106 -8.83 -10.42 -7.86
C THR A 106 -8.70 -11.49 -8.93
N SER A 107 -9.28 -11.27 -10.11
CA SER A 107 -9.20 -12.21 -11.23
C SER A 107 -7.75 -12.40 -11.70
N SER A 108 -6.99 -11.30 -11.84
CA SER A 108 -5.56 -11.38 -12.18
C SER A 108 -4.73 -12.13 -11.13
N LEU A 109 -4.98 -11.90 -9.84
CA LEU A 109 -4.30 -12.62 -8.76
C LEU A 109 -4.63 -14.11 -8.77
N ARG A 110 -5.90 -14.46 -8.99
CA ARG A 110 -6.37 -15.84 -9.07
C ARG A 110 -5.77 -16.60 -10.24
N HIS A 111 -5.68 -15.94 -11.40
CA HIS A 111 -5.01 -16.48 -12.57
C HIS A 111 -3.54 -16.77 -12.30
N ALA A 112 -2.82 -15.80 -11.70
CA ALA A 112 -1.42 -15.99 -11.33
C ALA A 112 -1.23 -17.13 -10.31
N ALA A 113 -2.10 -17.22 -9.30
CA ALA A 113 -2.07 -18.32 -8.33
C ALA A 113 -2.25 -19.68 -9.01
N GLN A 114 -3.23 -19.80 -9.93
CA GLN A 114 -3.45 -21.03 -10.68
C GLN A 114 -2.21 -21.45 -11.50
N GLN A 115 -1.54 -20.50 -12.15
CA GLN A 115 -0.31 -20.75 -12.91
C GLN A 115 0.85 -21.25 -12.03
N LEU A 116 0.82 -20.93 -10.74
CA LEU A 116 1.82 -21.36 -9.76
C LEU A 116 1.41 -22.64 -9.00
N GLY A 117 0.30 -23.29 -9.39
CA GLY A 117 -0.22 -24.47 -8.69
C GLY A 117 -0.90 -24.16 -7.34
N GLU A 118 -1.14 -22.89 -7.05
CA GLU A 118 -1.80 -22.44 -5.82
C GLU A 118 -3.31 -22.39 -5.98
N SER A 119 -4.04 -22.61 -4.87
CA SER A 119 -5.51 -22.55 -4.88
C SER A 119 -6.00 -21.10 -5.07
N PRO A 120 -6.69 -20.78 -6.19
CA PRO A 120 -7.08 -19.39 -6.49
C PRO A 120 -8.05 -18.80 -5.45
N HIS A 121 -8.89 -19.62 -4.83
CA HIS A 121 -9.89 -19.17 -3.85
C HIS A 121 -9.28 -18.49 -2.61
N LYS A 122 -7.99 -18.75 -2.32
CA LYS A 122 -7.25 -18.10 -1.23
C LYS A 122 -6.85 -16.65 -1.55
N TYR A 123 -6.97 -16.21 -2.79
CA TYR A 123 -6.49 -14.91 -3.26
C TYR A 123 -7.64 -13.97 -3.65
N SER A 124 -7.47 -12.71 -3.22
CA SER A 124 -8.34 -11.57 -3.54
C SER A 124 -7.52 -10.30 -3.59
N ALA A 125 -8.11 -9.19 -4.04
CA ALA A 125 -7.48 -7.87 -3.95
C ALA A 125 -7.02 -7.52 -2.52
N HIS A 126 -7.73 -8.00 -1.49
CA HIS A 126 -7.35 -7.78 -0.09
C HIS A 126 -6.09 -8.57 0.32
N SER A 127 -5.77 -9.66 -0.37
CA SER A 127 -4.56 -10.45 -0.12
C SER A 127 -3.29 -9.62 -0.33
N LEU A 128 -3.30 -8.60 -1.20
CA LEU A 128 -2.18 -7.67 -1.37
C LEU A 128 -1.86 -6.92 -0.08
N ARG A 129 -2.89 -6.51 0.67
CA ARG A 129 -2.74 -5.80 1.93
C ARG A 129 -2.17 -6.71 3.02
N ALA A 130 -2.73 -7.90 3.16
CA ALA A 130 -2.26 -8.90 4.12
C ALA A 130 -0.81 -9.33 3.81
N GLY A 131 -0.54 -9.70 2.56
CA GLY A 131 0.77 -10.14 2.09
C GLY A 131 1.85 -9.07 2.23
N GLY A 132 1.53 -7.80 1.96
CA GLY A 132 2.46 -6.69 2.20
C GLY A 132 2.82 -6.54 3.68
N ALA A 133 1.86 -6.70 4.58
CA ALA A 133 2.10 -6.72 6.03
C ALA A 133 3.05 -7.85 6.44
N THR A 134 2.74 -9.06 5.99
CA THR A 134 3.52 -10.26 6.28
C THR A 134 4.94 -10.13 5.73
N HIS A 135 5.10 -9.59 4.52
CA HIS A 135 6.42 -9.39 3.90
C HIS A 135 7.26 -8.37 4.67
N MET A 136 6.69 -7.21 5.05
CA MET A 136 7.39 -6.24 5.89
C MET A 136 7.80 -6.84 7.25
N TYR A 137 6.92 -7.63 7.87
CA TYR A 137 7.22 -8.29 9.14
C TYR A 137 8.35 -9.31 8.99
N LYS A 138 8.33 -10.14 7.94
CA LYS A 138 9.42 -11.08 7.63
C LYS A 138 10.75 -10.37 7.32
N ALA A 139 10.68 -9.17 6.73
CA ALA A 139 11.84 -8.32 6.49
C ALA A 139 12.34 -7.59 7.76
N GLY A 140 11.74 -7.83 8.92
CA GLY A 140 12.17 -7.24 10.20
C GLY A 140 11.75 -5.79 10.42
N VAL A 141 10.83 -5.26 9.60
CA VAL A 141 10.25 -3.93 9.83
C VAL A 141 9.46 -3.96 11.15
N ASP A 142 9.63 -2.93 11.97
CA ASP A 142 8.98 -2.88 13.27
C ASP A 142 7.45 -2.78 13.14
N ALA A 143 6.75 -3.30 14.16
CA ALA A 143 5.29 -3.40 14.14
C ALA A 143 4.60 -2.03 14.05
N LEU A 144 5.19 -0.98 14.61
CA LEU A 144 4.60 0.37 14.61
C LEU A 144 4.67 0.97 13.20
N THR A 145 5.80 0.85 12.52
CA THR A 145 5.95 1.24 11.11
C THR A 145 4.99 0.47 10.22
N ILE A 146 4.84 -0.85 10.42
CA ILE A 146 3.86 -1.64 9.66
C ILE A 146 2.42 -1.19 9.95
N GLN A 147 2.08 -0.89 11.21
CA GLN A 147 0.78 -0.33 11.58
C GLN A 147 0.49 1.00 10.89
N PHE A 148 1.45 1.93 10.90
CA PHE A 148 1.33 3.20 10.21
C PHE A 148 1.23 3.03 8.69
N HIS A 149 2.05 2.17 8.11
CA HIS A 149 2.02 1.87 6.68
C HIS A 149 0.66 1.31 6.26
N GLY A 150 0.16 0.31 7.01
CA GLY A 150 -1.14 -0.29 6.79
C GLY A 150 -2.32 0.62 7.14
N ARG A 151 -2.17 1.65 7.99
CA ARG A 151 -3.31 2.41 8.56
C ARG A 151 -4.27 1.51 9.35
N TRP A 152 -3.71 0.58 10.10
CA TRP A 152 -4.50 -0.24 11.02
C TRP A 152 -4.79 0.55 12.30
N ALA A 153 -6.08 0.70 12.63
CA ALA A 153 -6.46 1.10 13.98
C ALA A 153 -6.29 -0.14 14.88
N SER A 154 -5.58 0.02 16.00
CA SER A 154 -5.32 -1.03 17.00
C SER A 154 -4.44 -2.21 16.56
N ASN A 155 -4.46 -3.29 17.36
CA ASN A 155 -3.71 -4.54 17.21
C ASN A 155 -4.14 -5.41 16.01
N THR A 156 -4.92 -4.90 15.05
CA THR A 156 -5.37 -5.67 13.88
C THR A 156 -4.22 -6.18 13.00
N LEU A 157 -3.05 -5.55 13.08
CA LEU A 157 -1.80 -6.08 12.50
C LEU A 157 -1.50 -7.51 12.96
N LYS A 158 -1.75 -7.84 14.24
CA LYS A 158 -1.41 -9.15 14.83
C LYS A 158 -2.07 -10.32 14.10
N LEU A 159 -3.22 -10.09 13.45
CA LEU A 159 -3.91 -11.09 12.64
C LEU A 159 -3.12 -11.49 11.38
N TYR A 160 -2.30 -10.58 10.86
CA TYR A 160 -1.52 -10.75 9.63
C TYR A 160 -0.06 -11.19 9.88
N THR A 161 0.46 -10.97 11.09
CA THR A 161 1.85 -11.25 11.46
C THR A 161 1.92 -12.36 12.51
N ARG A 162 1.40 -13.53 12.18
CA ARG A 162 1.56 -14.72 13.02
C ARG A 162 3.04 -15.10 13.09
N LEU A 163 3.48 -15.65 14.22
CA LEU A 163 4.80 -16.26 14.36
C LEU A 163 4.96 -17.31 13.26
N CYS A 164 5.91 -17.09 12.37
CA CYS A 164 6.34 -18.06 11.37
C CYS A 164 7.71 -18.61 11.78
N THR A 165 8.09 -19.75 11.19
CA THR A 165 9.34 -20.46 11.54
C THR A 165 10.56 -19.53 11.49
N GLU A 166 10.58 -18.61 10.52
CA GLU A 166 11.64 -17.61 10.37
C GLU A 166 11.66 -16.62 11.55
N SER A 167 10.49 -16.20 12.05
CA SER A 167 10.39 -15.35 13.24
C SER A 167 10.90 -16.06 14.49
N VAL A 168 10.60 -17.36 14.64
CA VAL A 168 11.09 -18.17 15.77
C VAL A 168 12.62 -18.31 15.70
N ALA A 169 13.17 -18.56 14.51
CA ALA A 169 14.62 -18.62 14.30
C ALA A 169 15.31 -17.28 14.63
N SER A 170 14.71 -16.15 14.23
CA SER A 170 15.20 -14.81 14.58
C SER A 170 15.16 -14.54 16.08
N VAL A 171 14.07 -14.94 16.77
CA VAL A 171 13.95 -14.83 18.23
C VAL A 171 15.02 -15.66 18.92
N LYS A 172 15.23 -16.91 18.50
CA LYS A 172 16.32 -17.76 19.02
C LYS A 172 17.67 -17.07 18.89
N ALA A 173 18.01 -16.57 17.70
CA ALA A 173 19.29 -15.90 17.46
C ALA A 173 19.47 -14.66 18.35
N LYS A 174 18.42 -13.84 18.51
CA LYS A 174 18.45 -12.66 19.38
C LYS A 174 18.51 -12.99 20.87
N MET A 175 17.86 -14.07 21.31
CA MET A 175 17.93 -14.54 22.69
C MET A 175 19.33 -15.03 23.05
N VAL A 176 20.02 -15.71 22.12
CA VAL A 176 21.41 -16.18 22.32
C VAL A 176 22.42 -15.03 22.22
N GLY A 177 22.18 -14.06 21.34
CA GLY A 177 23.09 -12.92 21.11
C GLY A 177 22.83 -11.69 21.98
N GLY A 178 21.78 -11.69 22.82
CA GLY A 178 21.46 -10.59 23.72
C GLY A 178 22.54 -10.40 24.77
N ALA A 179 22.98 -9.16 25.00
CA ALA A 179 24.01 -8.87 25.99
C ALA A 179 23.59 -9.39 27.38
N THR A 180 24.37 -10.32 27.92
CA THR A 180 24.24 -10.87 29.28
C THR A 180 24.82 -9.94 30.35
N ARG A 181 25.23 -8.72 29.98
CA ARG A 181 25.80 -7.79 30.96
C ARG A 181 24.70 -7.39 31.95
N PRO A 182 24.93 -7.61 33.26
CA PRO A 182 23.97 -7.21 34.27
C PRO A 182 23.73 -5.70 34.15
N SER A 183 22.46 -5.31 33.96
CA SER A 183 22.04 -3.93 34.07
C SER A 183 22.23 -3.47 35.51
N THR A 184 23.40 -2.93 35.84
CA THR A 184 23.58 -2.18 37.08
C THR A 184 22.82 -0.87 36.92
N LEU A 185 21.57 -0.83 37.41
CA LEU A 185 20.90 0.41 37.74
C LEU A 185 21.77 1.15 38.78
N ARG A 186 22.19 2.38 38.47
CA ARG A 186 22.60 3.39 39.45
C ARG A 186 21.47 4.38 39.59
#